data_AF-A0A8K0M6L1-F1
#
_entry.id   AF-A0A8K0M6L1-F1
#
_cell.length_a   1.000
_cell.length_b   1.000
_cell.length_c   1.000
_cell.angle_alpha   90.00
_cell.angle_beta   90.00
_cell.angle_gamma   90.00
#
_symmetry.space_group_name_H-M   'P 1'
#
loop_
_entity.id
_entity.type
_entity.pdbx_description
1 polymer ?
#
loop_
_entity_poly.entity_id
_entity_poly.type
_entity_poly.pdbx_seq_one_letter_code
_entity_poly.pdbx_strand_id
1 'polypeptide(L)' 'KTTMPSLKETEKHSTRSSCWIIVSGNAYDVTDFLDHHPGGANVILRLAGK' A
#
# COMPACT_ATOMS: atom_id res chain seq x y z
N LYS A 1 -16.18 13.89 0.10
CA LYS A 1 -15.43 13.48 1.31
C LYS A 1 -14.67 12.22 0.97
N THR A 2 -13.35 12.28 0.88
CA THR A 2 -12.53 11.07 0.69
C THR A 2 -12.50 10.35 2.03
N THR A 3 -13.26 9.27 2.16
CA THR A 3 -13.27 8.45 3.38
C THR A 3 -11.95 7.69 3.45
N MET A 4 -11.22 7.80 4.57
CA MET A 4 -10.01 7.02 4.76
C MET A 4 -10.34 5.51 4.77
N PRO A 5 -9.61 4.67 4.04
CA PRO A 5 -9.79 3.22 4.10
C PRO A 5 -9.61 2.69 5.52
N SER A 6 -10.44 1.72 5.89
CA SER A 6 -10.23 1.00 7.15
C SER A 6 -9.00 0.09 7.06
N LEU A 7 -8.43 -0.27 8.22
CA LEU A 7 -7.39 -1.30 8.30
C LEU A 7 -7.80 -2.58 7.55
N LYS A 8 -9.05 -3.04 7.79
CA LYS A 8 -9.62 -4.23 7.16
C LYS A 8 -9.79 -4.12 5.64
N GLU A 9 -9.99 -2.91 5.13
CA GLU A 9 -10.01 -2.70 3.68
C GLU A 9 -8.59 -2.78 3.11
N THR A 10 -7.63 -2.15 3.80
CA THR A 10 -6.22 -2.12 3.40
C THR A 10 -5.64 -3.54 3.29
N GLU A 11 -6.01 -4.45 4.20
CA GLU A 11 -5.58 -5.87 4.18
C GLU A 11 -5.87 -6.61 2.86
N LYS A 12 -6.90 -6.18 2.11
CA LYS A 12 -7.25 -6.78 0.80
C LYS A 12 -6.24 -6.41 -0.30
N HIS A 13 -5.44 -5.37 -0.08
CA HIS A 13 -4.50 -4.80 -1.03
C HIS A 13 -3.05 -5.16 -0.65
N SER A 14 -2.78 -6.46 -0.59
CA SER A 14 -1.51 -7.05 -0.12
C SER A 14 -0.65 -7.68 -1.23
N THR A 15 -0.88 -7.32 -2.51
CA THR A 15 -0.23 -7.94 -3.67
C THR A 15 0.45 -6.91 -4.57
N ARG A 16 1.32 -7.35 -5.49
CA ARG A 16 1.98 -6.43 -6.44
C ARG A 16 0.99 -5.70 -7.36
N SER A 17 -0.07 -6.39 -7.78
CA SER A 17 -1.11 -5.81 -8.63
C SER A 17 -2.13 -4.98 -7.86
N SER A 18 -2.04 -4.96 -6.52
CA SER A 18 -2.91 -4.19 -5.66
C SER A 18 -2.23 -4.03 -4.30
N CYS A 19 -1.46 -2.95 -4.14
CA CYS A 19 -0.56 -2.73 -3.01
C CYS A 19 -0.92 -1.45 -2.30
N TRP A 20 -1.54 -1.57 -1.12
CA TRP A 20 -1.78 -0.43 -0.25
C TRP A 20 -0.94 -0.54 1.01
N ILE A 21 -0.52 0.62 1.54
CA ILE A 21 0.26 0.72 2.78
C ILE A 21 -0.29 1.81 3.68
N ILE A 22 -0.04 1.70 4.99
CA ILE A 22 -0.36 2.77 5.94
C ILE A 22 0.89 3.59 6.26
N VAL A 23 0.80 4.91 6.03
CA VAL A 23 1.83 5.88 6.40
C VAL A 23 1.18 6.95 7.26
N SER A 24 1.67 7.11 8.50
CA SER A 24 1.15 8.10 9.45
C SER A 24 -0.37 8.02 9.67
N GLY A 25 -0.92 6.79 9.68
CA GLY A 25 -2.35 6.54 9.90
C GLY A 25 -3.25 6.71 8.67
N ASN A 26 -2.67 7.04 7.50
CA ASN A 26 -3.40 7.16 6.24
C ASN A 26 -3.04 5.97 5.33
N ALA A 27 -4.04 5.39 4.68
CA ALA A 27 -3.83 4.36 3.67
C ALA A 27 -3.53 5.00 2.30
N TYR A 28 -2.55 4.47 1.59
CA TYR A 28 -2.13 4.91 0.27
C TYR A 28 -2.12 3.73 -0.68
N ASP A 29 -2.72 3.91 -1.85
CA ASP A 29 -2.45 3.03 -2.99
C ASP A 29 -1.09 3.38 -3.58
N VAL A 30 -0.15 2.44 -3.53
CA VAL A 30 1.21 2.60 -4.05
C VAL A 30 1.50 1.63 -5.19
N THR A 31 0.46 1.02 -5.78
CA THR A 31 0.59 0.00 -6.83
C THR A 31 1.48 0.47 -7.98
N ASP A 32 1.21 1.67 -8.52
CA ASP A 32 1.98 2.23 -9.65
C ASP A 32 3.37 2.77 -9.25
N PHE A 33 3.58 2.98 -7.95
CA PHE A 33 4.85 3.48 -7.41
C PHE A 33 5.88 2.36 -7.20
N LEU A 34 5.45 1.10 -7.10
CA LEU A 34 6.31 -0.04 -6.79
C LEU A 34 7.56 -0.13 -7.68
N ASP A 35 7.39 0.06 -9.00
CA ASP A 35 8.47 -0.05 -9.97
C ASP A 35 9.40 1.18 -9.99
N HIS A 36 8.93 2.30 -9.44
CA HIS A 36 9.67 3.56 -9.36
C HIS A 36 10.38 3.74 -8.01
N HIS A 37 10.14 2.84 -7.05
CA HIS A 37 10.71 2.95 -5.73
C HIS A 37 12.24 2.71 -5.75
N PRO A 38 13.09 3.70 -5.36
CA PRO A 38 14.54 3.58 -5.45
C PRO A 38 15.14 2.42 -4.65
N GLY A 39 14.49 1.99 -3.56
CA GLY A 39 14.88 0.82 -2.76
C GLY A 39 14.38 -0.53 -3.31
N GLY A 40 13.73 -0.51 -4.47
CA GLY A 40 13.05 -1.65 -5.09
C GLY A 40 11.67 -1.93 -4.51
N ALA A 41 10.80 -2.57 -5.28
CA ALA A 41 9.43 -2.90 -4.88
C ALA A 41 9.35 -3.81 -3.65
N ASN A 42 10.34 -4.71 -3.47
CA ASN A 42 10.31 -5.76 -2.45
C ASN A 42 10.18 -5.22 -1.02
N VAL A 43 10.74 -4.05 -0.73
CA VAL A 43 10.64 -3.47 0.62
C VAL A 43 9.22 -2.96 0.92
N ILE A 44 8.53 -2.39 -0.06
CA ILE A 44 7.12 -1.96 0.08
C ILE A 44 6.21 -3.18 0.15
N LEU A 45 6.43 -4.19 -0.69
CA LEU A 45 5.59 -5.39 -0.74
C LEU A 45 5.56 -6.17 0.58
N ARG A 46 6.61 -6.10 1.42
CA ARG A 46 6.62 -6.70 2.77
C ARG A 46 5.62 -6.05 3.74
N LEU A 47 5.23 -4.82 3.43
CA LEU A 47 4.29 -3.99 4.19
C LEU A 47 2.92 -3.90 3.52
N ALA A 48 2.72 -4.54 2.35
CA ALA A 48 1.45 -4.46 1.63
C ALA A 48 0.30 -5.03 2.47
N GLY A 49 -0.79 -4.28 2.55
CA GLY A 49 -1.98 -4.61 3.33
C GLY A 49 -1.80 -4.51 4.84
N LYS A 50 -0.82 -3.75 5.34
CA LYS A 50 -0.53 -3.55 6.76
C LYS A 50 -0.49 -2.08 7.17
#